data_AF-A0A7T8JTF9-F1
#
_entry.id   AF-A0A7T8JTF9-F1
#
_cell.length_a   1.000
_cell.length_b   1.000
_cell.length_c   1.000
_cell.angle_alpha   90.00
_cell.angle_beta   90.00
_cell.angle_gamma   90.00
#
_symmetry.space_group_name_H-M   'P 1'
#
loop_
_entity.id
_entity.type
_entity.pdbx_description
1 polymer ?
#
loop_
_entity_poly.entity_id
_entity_poly.type
_entity_poly.pdbx_seq_one_letter_code
_entity_poly.pdbx_strand_id
1 'polypeptide(L)' 'GFDRGHLAAAGNHRQSQEHVDETFYLSNMSPQVGVGFNRDKWEHLERYVRKLAKKCPNVYICTGPLYLPHLESDGKTY' A
#
# COMPACT_ATOMS: atom_id res chain seq x y z
N GLY A 1 8.87 12.04 -9.80
CA GLY A 1 7.62 11.41 -10.24
C GLY A 1 7.09 10.48 -9.17
N PHE A 2 5.93 9.87 -9.40
CA PHE A 2 5.32 8.90 -8.47
C PHE A 2 5.61 7.46 -8.91
N ASP A 3 5.73 6.57 -7.93
CA ASP A 3 5.78 5.14 -8.15
C ASP A 3 4.36 4.56 -8.31
N ARG A 4 4.28 3.40 -8.98
CA ARG A 4 3.10 2.53 -8.95
C ARG A 4 3.14 1.74 -7.64
N GLY A 5 2.55 2.30 -6.59
CA GLY A 5 2.53 1.69 -5.26
C GLY A 5 1.38 0.68 -5.15
N HIS A 6 1.69 -0.55 -4.73
CA HIS A 6 0.71 -1.62 -4.62
C HIS A 6 -0.19 -1.40 -3.40
N LEU A 7 -1.50 -1.66 -3.52
CA LEU A 7 -2.43 -1.70 -2.39
C LEU A 7 -2.41 -3.08 -1.70
N ALA A 8 -2.52 -4.15 -2.51
CA ALA A 8 -2.18 -5.51 -2.14
C ALA A 8 -0.74 -5.80 -2.57
N ALA A 9 0.18 -5.84 -1.59
CA ALA A 9 1.61 -5.99 -1.85
C ALA A 9 1.94 -7.35 -2.48
N ALA A 10 2.62 -7.36 -3.63
CA ALA A 10 3.03 -8.59 -4.35
C ALA A 10 3.69 -9.64 -3.46
N GLY A 11 4.50 -9.19 -2.49
CA GLY A 11 5.15 -10.09 -1.56
C GLY A 11 4.17 -10.97 -0.77
N ASN A 12 2.94 -10.52 -0.50
CA ASN A 12 1.93 -11.28 0.26
C ASN A 12 1.37 -12.47 -0.52
N HIS A 13 1.55 -12.52 -1.84
CA HIS A 13 0.88 -13.48 -2.73
C HIS A 13 1.83 -14.52 -3.33
N ARG A 14 3.05 -14.65 -2.79
CA ARG A 14 4.14 -15.50 -3.32
C ARG A 14 3.88 -17.01 -3.38
N GLN A 15 2.72 -17.49 -2.93
CA GLN A 15 2.36 -18.89 -3.02
C GLN A 15 1.97 -19.32 -4.44
N SER A 16 1.52 -18.39 -5.29
CA SER A 16 1.20 -18.62 -6.69
C SER A 16 1.75 -17.49 -7.55
N GLN A 17 2.38 -17.82 -8.68
CA GLN A 17 2.85 -16.82 -9.62
C GLN A 17 1.69 -16.01 -10.20
N GLU A 18 0.55 -16.67 -10.48
CA GLU A 18 -0.67 -16.03 -10.95
C GLU A 18 -1.14 -14.94 -9.97
N HIS A 19 -1.23 -15.26 -8.68
CA HIS A 19 -1.64 -14.27 -7.67
C HIS A 19 -0.63 -13.11 -7.52
N VAL A 20 0.66 -13.36 -7.74
CA VAL A 20 1.66 -12.28 -7.78
C VAL A 20 1.43 -11.39 -8.99
N ASP A 21 1.21 -11.97 -10.17
CA ASP A 21 1.00 -11.23 -11.41
C ASP A 21 -0.25 -10.35 -11.34
N GLU A 22 -1.34 -10.84 -10.73
CA GLU A 22 -2.56 -10.06 -10.49
C GLU A 22 -2.33 -8.81 -9.63
N THR A 23 -1.36 -8.85 -8.71
CA THR A 23 -1.03 -7.66 -7.91
C THR A 23 -0.44 -6.52 -8.73
N PHE A 24 0.06 -6.78 -9.94
CA PHE A 24 0.60 -5.76 -10.84
C PHE A 24 -0.46 -5.06 -11.70
N TYR A 25 -1.74 -5.47 -11.63
CA TYR A 25 -2.83 -4.75 -12.28
C TYR A 25 -2.94 -3.32 -11.76
N LEU A 26 -3.23 -2.37 -12.66
CA LEU A 26 -3.35 -0.95 -12.31
C LEU A 26 -4.53 -0.66 -11.37
N SER A 27 -5.54 -1.54 -11.33
CA SER A 27 -6.62 -1.48 -10.33
C SER A 27 -6.13 -1.66 -8.89
N ASN A 28 -4.96 -2.27 -8.70
CA ASN A 28 -4.30 -2.47 -7.41
C ASN A 28 -3.20 -1.40 -7.13
N MET A 29 -3.11 -0.36 -7.96
CA MET A 29 -2.06 0.66 -7.84
C MET A 29 -2.61 1.99 -7.37
N SER A 30 -1.81 2.72 -6.60
CA SER A 30 -2.03 4.14 -6.35
C SER A 30 -0.74 4.92 -6.63
N PRO A 31 -0.83 6.17 -7.12
CA PRO A 31 0.34 7.03 -7.22
C PRO A 31 0.92 7.26 -5.83
N GLN A 32 2.13 6.77 -5.59
CA GLN A 32 2.79 6.89 -4.28
C GLN A 32 4.13 7.61 -4.41
N VAL A 33 4.47 8.44 -3.42
CA VAL A 33 5.81 9.03 -3.33
C VAL A 33 6.82 7.90 -3.20
N GLY A 34 7.87 7.90 -4.01
CA GLY A 34 8.84 6.80 -4.06
C GLY A 34 9.75 6.74 -2.83
N VAL A 35 10.78 7.59 -2.82
CA VAL A 35 11.72 7.71 -1.68
C VAL A 35 11.02 8.38 -0.50
N GLY A 36 11.21 7.83 0.70
CA GLY A 36 10.61 8.29 1.94
C GLY A 36 9.25 7.66 2.25
N PHE A 37 8.54 7.10 1.26
CA PHE A 37 7.21 6.51 1.44
C PHE A 37 7.12 5.09 0.87
N ASN A 38 6.80 4.90 -0.41
CA ASN A 38 6.57 3.56 -1.02
C ASN A 38 7.76 2.61 -0.79
N ARG A 39 8.98 3.10 -1.04
CA ARG A 39 10.21 2.29 -0.95
C ARG A 39 10.76 2.13 0.48
N ASP A 40 10.21 2.89 1.43
CA ASP A 40 10.73 2.98 2.80
C ASP A 40 9.63 2.71 3.84
N LYS A 41 8.94 3.75 4.33
CA LYS A 41 8.00 3.63 5.46
C LYS A 41 6.80 2.73 5.15
N TRP A 42 6.31 2.75 3.91
CA TRP A 42 5.23 1.89 3.47
C TRP A 42 5.69 0.43 3.40
N GLU A 43 6.83 0.15 2.77
CA GLU A 43 7.43 -1.19 2.75
C GLU A 43 7.69 -1.73 4.18
N HIS A 44 8.12 -0.87 5.11
CA HIS A 44 8.29 -1.27 6.51
C HIS A 44 6.98 -1.71 7.16
N LEU A 45 5.87 -1.02 6.87
CA LEU A 45 4.53 -1.41 7.34
C LEU A 45 4.10 -2.75 6.73
N GLU A 46 4.30 -2.94 5.42
CA GLU A 46 4.02 -4.22 4.73
C GLU A 46 4.82 -5.38 5.34
N ARG A 47 6.10 -5.14 5.65
CA ARG A 47 6.97 -6.11 6.31
C ARG A 47 6.51 -6.42 7.73
N TYR A 48 6.02 -5.42 8.46
CA TYR A 48 5.47 -5.60 9.80
C TYR A 48 4.22 -6.48 9.79
N VAL A 49 3.23 -6.18 8.94
CA VAL A 49 1.99 -6.99 8.86
C VAL A 49 2.28 -8.42 8.38
N ARG A 50 3.27 -8.62 7.51
CA ARG A 50 3.76 -9.95 7.12
C ARG A 50 4.38 -10.71 8.28
N LYS A 51 5.09 -10.04 9.20
CA LYS A 51 5.59 -10.67 10.43
C LYS A 51 4.44 -11.04 11.37
N LEU A 52 3.38 -10.22 11.44
CA LEU A 52 2.18 -10.52 12.21
C LEU A 52 1.47 -11.78 11.68
N ALA A 53 1.36 -11.92 10.36
CA ALA A 53 0.77 -13.10 9.71
C ALA A 53 1.53 -14.42 9.97
N LYS A 54 2.78 -14.36 10.44
CA LYS A 54 3.54 -15.55 10.88
C LYS A 54 3.25 -15.96 12.33
N LYS A 55 2.67 -15.05 13.13
CA LYS A 55 2.43 -15.23 14.57
C LYS A 55 0.96 -15.46 14.89
N CYS A 56 0.06 -14.89 14.09
CA CYS A 56 -1.37 -15.00 14.25
C CYS A 56 -1.94 -16.04 13.28
N PRO A 57 -2.92 -16.86 13.69
CA PRO A 57 -3.52 -17.86 12.80
C PRO A 57 -4.11 -17.26 11.53
N ASN A 58 -4.75 -16.09 11.62
CA ASN A 58 -5.33 -15.36 10.50
C ASN A 58 -5.06 -13.86 10.65
N VAL A 59 -4.77 -13.17 9.55
CA VAL A 59 -4.60 -11.72 9.49
C VAL A 59 -5.28 -11.22 8.22
N TYR A 60 -6.15 -10.22 8.36
CA TYR A 60 -6.85 -9.57 7.25
C TYR A 60 -6.37 -8.12 7.14
N ILE A 61 -6.08 -7.66 5.92
CA ILE A 61 -5.52 -6.34 5.65
C ILE A 61 -6.41 -5.65 4.62
N CYS A 62 -6.83 -4.42 4.91
CA CYS A 62 -7.52 -3.55 3.97
C CYS A 62 -6.66 -2.32 3.72
N THR A 63 -6.40 -2.03 2.44
CA THR A 63 -5.55 -0.93 2.01
C THR A 63 -6.31 -0.09 0.99
N GLY A 64 -6.22 1.23 1.09
CA GLY A 64 -6.79 2.15 0.10
C GLY A 64 -6.21 3.55 0.23
N PRO A 65 -6.33 4.37 -0.83
CA PRO A 65 -5.96 5.78 -0.78
C PRO A 65 -6.98 6.58 0.04
N LEU A 66 -6.53 7.68 0.64
CA LEU A 66 -7.38 8.68 1.28
C LEU A 66 -7.15 10.04 0.63
N TYR A 67 -8.24 10.81 0.50
CA TYR A 67 -8.22 12.20 0.05
C TYR A 67 -8.68 13.04 1.24
N LEU A 68 -7.70 13.57 1.97
CA LEU A 68 -7.97 14.27 3.23
C LEU A 68 -8.15 15.76 2.98
N PRO A 69 -9.15 16.38 3.62
CA PRO A 69 -9.34 17.81 3.48
C PRO A 69 -8.17 18.62 4.09
N HIS A 70 -7.83 19.75 3.48
CA HIS A 70 -6.87 20.71 4.02
C HIS A 70 -7.48 22.11 4.11
N LEU A 71 -7.22 22.81 5.23
CA LEU A 71 -7.63 24.20 5.41
C LEU A 71 -6.63 25.08 4.67
N GLU A 72 -7.11 25.76 3.65
CA GLU A 72 -6.31 26.70 2.88
C GLU A 72 -6.27 28.08 3.55
N SER A 73 -5.31 28.90 3.11
CA SER A 73 -5.12 30.27 3.61
C SER A 73 -6.33 31.19 3.40
N ASP A 74 -7.23 30.84 2.47
CA ASP A 74 -8.49 31.55 2.21
C ASP A 74 -9.62 31.18 3.21
N GLY A 75 -9.34 30.30 4.17
CA GLY A 75 -10.27 29.84 5.18
C GLY A 75 -11.25 28.76 4.71
N LYS A 76 -11.11 28.25 3.49
CA LYS A 76 -11.92 27.14 2.96
C LYS A 76 -11.21 25.81 3.10
N THR A 77 -11.99 24.75 3.20
CA THR A 77 -11.52 23.38 3.26
C THR A 77 -11.75 22.70 1.93
N TYR A 78 -10.70 22.15 1.34
CA TYR A 78 -10.73 21.41 0.08
C TYR A 78 -10.25 19.98 0.29
#